data_AF-A0A521VIA7-F1
#
_entry.id   AF-A0A521VIA7-F1
#
_cell.length_a   1.000
_cell.length_b   1.000
_cell.length_c   1.000
_cell.angle_alpha   90.00
_cell.angle_beta   90.00
_cell.angle_gamma   90.00
#
_symmetry.space_group_name_H-M   'P 1'
#
loop_
_entity.id
_entity.type
_entity.pdbx_description
1 polymer ?
#
loop_
_entity_poly.entity_id
_entity_poly.type
_entity_poly.pdbx_seq_one_letter_code
_entity_poly.pdbx_strand_id
1 'polypeptide(L)' 'MPSFPHNFIAIEGNIGAGKTTLSKMIEEDFGCRLILEQFTDNPFLPFFYENPERYAFPVELFFMTDRKSTTS' A
#
# COMPACT_ATOMS: atom_id res chain seq x y z
N MET A 1 13.13 -23.63 -2.96
CA MET A 1 12.32 -22.40 -3.11
C MET A 1 12.85 -21.66 -4.31
N PRO A 2 12.01 -21.28 -5.28
CA PRO A 2 12.44 -20.44 -6.39
C PRO A 2 12.96 -19.10 -5.83
N SER A 3 14.14 -18.67 -6.26
CA SER A 3 14.71 -17.38 -5.87
C SER A 3 14.10 -16.27 -6.73
N PHE A 4 13.46 -15.29 -6.11
CA PHE A 4 12.99 -14.12 -6.83
C PHE A 4 14.18 -13.31 -7.35
N PRO A 5 14.21 -12.92 -8.65
CA PRO A 5 15.32 -12.15 -9.22
C PRO A 5 15.39 -10.70 -8.73
N HIS A 6 14.41 -10.24 -7.94
CA HIS A 6 14.32 -8.87 -7.44
C HIS A 6 14.06 -8.86 -5.94
N ASN A 7 14.74 -7.97 -5.21
CA ASN A 7 14.58 -7.83 -3.76
C ASN A 7 13.26 -7.14 -3.37
N PHE A 8 12.62 -6.43 -4.31
CA PHE A 8 11.40 -5.65 -4.08
C PHE A 8 10.48 -5.72 -5.29
N ILE A 9 9.17 -5.76 -5.04
CA ILE A 9 8.10 -5.77 -6.04
C ILE A 9 7.04 -4.76 -5.60
N ALA A 10 6.65 -3.85 -6.50
CA ALA A 10 5.53 -2.93 -6.29
C ALA A 10 4.37 -3.36 -7.20
N ILE A 11 3.16 -3.45 -6.63
CA ILE A 11 1.95 -3.83 -7.36
C ILE A 11 0.98 -2.64 -7.38
N GLU A 12 0.89 -1.98 -8.53
CA GLU A 12 0.03 -0.82 -8.76
C GLU A 12 -1.16 -1.16 -9.66
N GLY A 13 -2.26 -0.41 -9.55
CA GLY A 13 -3.46 -0.63 -10.34
C GLY A 13 -4.73 -0.09 -9.68
N ASN A 14 -5.84 -0.11 -10.41
CA ASN A 14 -7.10 0.52 -9.98
C ASN A 14 -7.72 -0.15 -8.74
N ILE A 15 -8.59 0.57 -8.02
CA ILE A 15 -9.40 0.02 -6.93
C ILE A 15 -10.26 -1.13 -7.49
N GLY A 16 -10.24 -2.28 -6.82
CA GLY A 16 -10.95 -3.49 -7.27
C GLY A 16 -10.18 -4.37 -8.26
N ALA A 17 -8.97 -3.99 -8.70
CA ALA A 17 -8.19 -4.79 -9.66
C ALA A 17 -7.59 -6.10 -9.10
N GLY A 18 -7.86 -6.44 -7.83
CA GLY A 18 -7.36 -7.68 -7.22
C GLY A 18 -5.90 -7.65 -6.75
N LYS A 19 -5.29 -6.46 -6.62
CA LYS A 19 -3.89 -6.28 -6.19
C LYS A 19 -3.56 -7.05 -4.90
N THR A 20 -4.37 -6.88 -3.86
CA THR A 20 -4.19 -7.57 -2.57
C THR A 20 -4.23 -9.10 -2.72
N THR A 21 -5.10 -9.62 -3.59
CA THR A 21 -5.17 -11.06 -3.88
C THR A 21 -3.88 -11.53 -4.55
N LEU A 22 -3.40 -10.80 -5.56
CA LEU A 22 -2.14 -11.10 -6.23
C LEU A 22 -0.95 -11.01 -5.28
N SER A 23 -0.88 -9.99 -4.40
CA SER A 23 0.21 -9.84 -3.44
C SER A 23 0.27 -11.00 -2.44
N LYS A 24 -0.88 -11.53 -2.00
CA LYS A 24 -0.95 -12.71 -1.12
C LYS A 24 -0.47 -13.98 -1.82
N MET A 25 -0.86 -14.18 -3.08
CA MET A 25 -0.37 -15.32 -3.87
C MET A 25 1.16 -15.30 -4.01
N ILE A 26 1.74 -14.12 -4.24
CA ILE A 26 3.20 -13.95 -4.35
C ILE A 26 3.89 -14.21 -3.00
N GLU A 27 3.31 -13.75 -1.90
CA GLU A 27 3.80 -14.07 -0.55
C GLU A 27 3.81 -15.59 -0.29
N GLU A 28 2.72 -16.28 -0.62
CA GLU A 28 2.60 -17.74 -0.44
C GLU A 28 3.58 -18.52 -1.31
N ASP A 29 3.72 -18.15 -2.59
CA ASP A 29 4.55 -18.88 -3.55
C ASP A 29 6.05 -18.68 -3.35
N PHE A 30 6.46 -17.51 -2.82
CA PHE A 30 7.88 -17.12 -2.76
C PHE A 30 8.38 -16.78 -1.35
N GLY A 31 7.52 -16.79 -0.33
CA GLY A 31 7.89 -16.47 1.05
C GLY A 31 8.33 -15.02 1.22
N CYS A 32 7.92 -14.12 0.33
CA CYS A 32 8.24 -12.70 0.41
C CYS A 32 7.43 -12.03 1.52
N ARG A 33 8.02 -11.05 2.23
CA ARG A 33 7.29 -10.25 3.21
C ARG A 33 6.27 -9.36 2.51
N LEU A 34 4.99 -9.60 2.74
CA LEU A 34 3.93 -8.74 2.25
C LEU A 34 3.86 -7.43 3.07
N ILE A 35 3.98 -6.29 2.40
CA ILE A 35 3.75 -4.97 2.97
C ILE A 35 2.48 -4.43 2.32
N LEU A 36 1.34 -4.57 3.00
CA LEU A 36 0.11 -3.91 2.59
C LEU A 36 0.17 -2.45 3.05
N GLU A 37 -0.16 -1.52 2.15
CA GLU A 37 -0.36 -0.13 2.53
C GLU A 37 -1.50 -0.06 3.55
N GLN A 38 -1.21 0.43 4.76
CA GLN A 38 -2.20 0.67 5.81
C GLN A 38 -2.99 1.94 5.48
N PHE A 39 -3.83 1.84 4.46
CA PHE A 39 -4.78 2.89 4.12
C PHE A 39 -5.76 3.13 5.28
N THR A 40 -6.18 2.08 5.99
CA THR A 40 -7.22 2.13 7.04
C THR A 40 -6.92 3.04 8.23
N ASP A 41 -5.67 3.39 8.50
CA ASP A 41 -5.32 4.28 9.61
C ASP A 41 -5.31 5.77 9.21
N ASN A 42 -5.55 6.09 7.93
CA ASN A 42 -5.61 7.46 7.46
C ASN A 42 -6.99 8.08 7.77
N PRO A 43 -7.10 9.00 8.75
CA PRO A 43 -8.38 9.61 9.13
C PRO A 43 -8.99 10.48 8.01
N PHE A 44 -8.22 10.78 6.95
CA PHE A 44 -8.65 11.61 5.83
C PHE A 44 -9.21 10.82 4.66
N LEU A 45 -9.04 9.48 4.62
CA LEU A 45 -9.57 8.67 3.52
C LEU A 45 -11.10 8.69 3.39
N PRO A 46 -11.90 8.60 4.47
CA PRO A 46 -13.36 8.72 4.34
C PRO A 46 -13.77 10.03 3.66
N PHE A 47 -13.13 11.14 4.03
CA PHE A 47 -13.38 12.46 3.45
C PHE A 47 -12.87 12.57 2.00
N PHE A 48 -11.77 11.88 1.67
CA PHE A 48 -11.29 11.77 0.30
C PHE A 48 -12.27 11.03 -0.62
N TYR A 49 -12.93 9.98 -0.13
CA TYR A 49 -13.98 9.32 -0.91
C TYR A 49 -15.22 10.21 -1.11
N GLU A 50 -15.48 11.16 -0.22
CA GLU A 50 -16.57 12.14 -0.36
C GLU A 50 -16.21 13.33 -1.27
N ASN A 51 -14.98 13.84 -1.20
CA ASN A 51 -14.51 14.97 -2.00
C ASN A 51 -13.00 14.90 -2.30
N PRO A 52 -12.60 14.19 -3.37
CA PRO A 52 -11.19 13.96 -3.68
C PRO A 52 -10.38 15.25 -3.85
N GLU A 53 -10.93 16.28 -4.48
CA GLU A 53 -10.25 17.56 -4.75
C GLU A 53 -9.81 18.27 -3.46
N ARG A 54 -10.65 18.21 -2.43
CA ARG A 54 -10.40 18.90 -1.16
C ARG A 54 -9.47 18.12 -0.23
N TYR A 55 -9.48 16.79 -0.31
CA TYR A 55 -8.82 15.92 0.66
C TYR A 55 -7.62 15.14 0.10
N ALA A 56 -7.28 15.27 -1.19
CA ALA A 56 -6.09 14.67 -1.78
C ALA A 56 -4.80 15.11 -1.06
N PHE A 57 -4.66 16.41 -0.79
CA PHE A 57 -3.46 16.97 -0.17
C PHE A 57 -3.23 16.50 1.28
N PRO A 58 -4.24 16.53 2.19
CA PRO A 58 -4.11 15.92 3.52
C PRO A 58 -3.78 14.42 3.50
N VAL A 59 -4.38 13.67 2.56
CA VAL A 59 -4.11 12.23 2.41
C VAL A 59 -2.66 11.99 2.01
N GLU A 60 -2.14 12.75 1.05
CA GLU A 60 -0.76 12.64 0.59
C GLU A 60 0.25 13.04 1.68
N LEU A 61 -0.03 14.09 2.46
CA LEU A 61 0.80 14.49 3.59
C LEU A 61 0.87 13.38 4.66
N PHE A 62 -0.23 12.69 4.94
CA PHE A 62 -0.27 11.58 5.90
C PHE A 62 0.63 10.40 5.45
N PHE A 63 0.59 10.03 4.16
CA PHE A 63 1.49 9.01 3.61
C PHE A 63 2.96 9.40 3.70
N MET A 64 3.28 10.69 3.54
CA MET A 64 4.65 11.19 3.68
C MET A 64 5.15 11.11 5.14
N THR A 65 4.26 11.30 6.12
CA THR A 65 4.61 11.23 7.54
C THR A 65 4.77 9.81 8.06
N ASP A 66 3.93 8.87 7.60
CA ASP A 66 3.93 7.49 8.07
C ASP A 66 5.24 6.74 7.76
N ARG A 67 5.87 7.05 6.61
CA ARG A 67 7.14 6.45 6.19
C ARG A 67 8.35 6.75 7.10
N LYS A 68 8.28 7.73 8.01
CA LYS A 68 9.42 8.13 8.86
C LYS A 68 9.50 7.38 10.20
N SER A 69 8.54 6.53 10.53
CA SER A 69 8.44 5.88 11.84
C SER A 69 9.32 4.63 12.01
N THR A 70 9.96 4.11 10.95
CA THR A 70 10.70 2.83 10.97
C THR A 70 12.22 3.05 10.86
N THR A 71 12.77 4.00 11.59
CA THR A 71 14.22 4.05 11.85
C THR A 71 14.44 4.38 13.32
N SER A 72 14.59 3.31 14.11
CA SER A 72 15.31 3.26 15.38
C SER A 72 16.14 1.99 15.38
#